data_AF-A0A368DJA9-F1
#
_entry.id   AF-A0A368DJA9-F1
#
_cell.length_a   1.000
_cell.length_b   1.000
_cell.length_c   1.000
_cell.angle_alpha   90.00
_cell.angle_beta   90.00
_cell.angle_gamma   90.00
#
_symmetry.space_group_name_H-M   'P 1'
#
loop_
_entity.id
_entity.type
_entity.pdbx_description
1 polymer ?
#
loop_
_entity_poly.entity_id
_entity_poly.type
_entity_poly.pdbx_seq_one_letter_code
_entity_poly.pdbx_strand_id
1 'polypeptide(L)'
;MKNILFLLFLTLPLFAFTQNATKWQQKNSDKISNYVINKMNLNKKDAAFFSKVQLAQIVENANNIKESGASSAEEKKAIYSVGYSNIKAKLNKRFGNKLAQEILKVANEARKQ
;
A
#
# COMPACT_ATOMS: atom_id res chain seq x y z
N MET A 1 34.43 6.36 -37.95
CA MET A 1 33.16 5.63 -37.94
C MET A 1 33.30 4.41 -37.04
N LYS A 2 32.65 4.38 -35.88
CA LYS A 2 32.14 3.19 -35.19
C LYS A 2 31.61 3.58 -33.80
N ASN A 3 30.27 3.55 -33.72
CA ASN A 3 29.48 3.02 -32.61
C ASN A 3 29.39 3.89 -31.34
N ILE A 4 28.55 4.93 -31.44
CA ILE A 4 27.77 5.44 -30.31
C ILE A 4 26.79 4.32 -29.91
N LEU A 5 27.11 3.59 -28.85
CA LEU A 5 26.18 2.62 -28.28
C LEU A 5 25.19 3.41 -27.41
N PHE A 6 24.06 3.78 -28.02
CA PHE A 6 22.88 4.28 -27.31
C PHE A 6 22.41 3.21 -26.32
N LEU A 7 22.79 3.35 -25.04
CA LEU A 7 22.13 2.69 -23.93
C LEU A 7 20.82 3.43 -23.67
N LEU A 8 19.88 3.28 -24.61
CA LEU A 8 18.48 3.65 -24.43
C LEU A 8 17.83 2.58 -23.55
N PHE A 9 18.21 2.53 -22.27
CA PHE A 9 17.58 1.66 -21.31
C PHE A 9 16.23 2.26 -20.94
N LEU A 10 15.24 1.93 -21.78
CA LEU A 10 13.90 1.55 -21.34
C LEU A 10 13.29 2.50 -20.28
N THR A 11 12.91 3.71 -20.70
CA THR A 11 11.76 4.38 -20.07
C THR A 11 10.51 3.61 -20.50
N LEU A 12 10.33 2.39 -19.98
CA LEU A 12 9.01 1.76 -19.98
C LEU A 12 8.14 2.71 -19.16
N PRO A 13 7.14 3.39 -19.76
CA PRO A 13 6.06 3.86 -18.93
C PRO A 13 5.46 2.57 -18.37
N LEU A 14 5.76 2.26 -17.10
CA LEU A 14 5.02 1.25 -16.36
C LEU A 14 3.58 1.73 -16.45
N PHE A 15 2.82 1.15 -17.40
CA PHE A 15 1.40 1.34 -17.51
C PHE A 15 0.87 0.97 -16.14
N ALA A 16 0.58 1.98 -15.33
CA ALA A 16 -0.18 1.81 -14.12
C ALA A 16 -1.58 1.43 -14.59
N PHE A 17 -1.75 0.14 -14.93
CA PHE A 17 -3.05 -0.47 -15.05
C PHE A 17 -3.65 -0.31 -13.66
N THR A 18 -4.47 0.71 -13.46
CA THR A 18 -5.25 0.87 -12.26
C THR A 18 -6.32 -0.22 -12.32
N GLN A 19 -5.94 -1.45 -12.01
CA GLN A 19 -6.89 -2.52 -11.85
C GLN A 19 -7.81 -2.09 -10.70
N ASN A 20 -9.11 -2.01 -11.00
CA ASN A 20 -10.09 -1.77 -9.94
C ASN A 20 -9.92 -2.85 -8.87
N ALA A 21 -9.93 -2.44 -7.61
CA ALA A 21 -9.78 -3.37 -6.49
C ALA A 21 -10.84 -4.47 -6.61
N THR A 22 -10.42 -5.72 -6.43
CA THR A 22 -11.36 -6.83 -6.35
C THR A 22 -12.28 -6.65 -5.14
N LYS A 23 -13.47 -7.26 -5.17
CA LYS A 23 -14.40 -7.24 -4.02
C LYS A 23 -13.75 -7.70 -2.72
N TRP A 24 -12.84 -8.68 -2.81
CA TRP A 24 -12.09 -9.17 -1.65
C TRP A 24 -11.09 -8.13 -1.12
N GLN A 25 -10.34 -7.47 -2.01
CA GLN A 25 -9.40 -6.41 -1.63
C GLN A 25 -10.13 -5.23 -0.98
N GLN A 26 -11.27 -4.82 -1.55
CA GLN A 26 -12.12 -3.77 -0.99
C GLN A 26 -12.63 -4.18 0.40
N LYS A 27 -13.24 -5.36 0.54
CA LYS A 27 -13.76 -5.84 1.82
C LYS A 27 -12.68 -5.90 2.91
N ASN A 28 -11.48 -6.36 2.56
CA ASN A 28 -10.36 -6.41 3.49
C ASN A 28 -9.87 -5.00 3.88
N SER A 29 -9.81 -4.08 2.92
CA SER A 29 -9.52 -2.67 3.19
C SER A 29 -10.56 -2.04 4.12
N ASP A 30 -11.84 -2.28 3.87
CA ASP A 30 -12.95 -1.73 4.65
C ASP A 30 -12.94 -2.26 6.08
N LYS A 31 -12.67 -3.56 6.28
CA LYS A 31 -12.51 -4.14 7.63
C LYS A 31 -11.47 -3.37 8.45
N ILE A 32 -10.30 -3.16 7.88
CA ILE A 32 -9.18 -2.47 8.57
C ILE A 32 -9.51 -0.99 8.74
N SER A 33 -10.04 -0.34 7.70
CA SER A 33 -10.35 1.08 7.69
C SER A 33 -11.43 1.43 8.70
N ASN A 34 -12.54 0.69 8.72
CA ASN A 34 -13.62 0.90 9.66
C ASN A 34 -13.16 0.71 11.11
N TYR A 35 -12.32 -0.30 11.38
CA TYR A 35 -11.77 -0.49 12.72
C TYR A 35 -10.94 0.70 13.19
N VAL A 36 -10.02 1.19 12.34
CA VAL A 36 -9.17 2.35 12.66
C VAL A 36 -10.01 3.62 12.81
N ILE A 37 -10.90 3.90 11.86
CA ILE A 37 -11.75 5.10 11.86
C ILE A 37 -12.60 5.16 13.12
N ASN A 38 -13.23 4.06 13.50
CA ASN A 38 -14.07 4.00 14.68
C ASN A 38 -13.25 4.11 15.97
N LYS A 39 -12.14 3.37 16.07
CA LYS A 39 -11.33 3.35 17.30
C LYS A 39 -10.59 4.66 17.55
N MET A 40 -10.18 5.35 16.50
CA MET A 40 -9.45 6.63 16.59
C MET A 40 -10.34 7.86 16.40
N ASN A 41 -11.64 7.67 16.15
CA ASN A 41 -12.60 8.73 15.88
C ASN A 41 -12.09 9.72 14.79
N LEU A 42 -11.59 9.18 13.68
CA LEU A 42 -11.03 10.01 12.60
C LEU A 42 -12.14 10.86 11.97
N ASN A 43 -11.85 12.15 11.74
CA ASN A 43 -12.78 13.01 11.00
C ASN A 43 -12.96 12.52 9.55
N LYS A 44 -14.02 12.99 8.87
CA LYS A 44 -14.37 12.55 7.51
C LYS A 44 -13.23 12.66 6.50
N LYS A 45 -12.42 13.72 6.55
CA LYS A 45 -11.31 13.94 5.61
C LYS A 45 -10.20 12.92 5.84
N ASP A 46 -9.86 12.68 7.09
CA ASP A 46 -8.77 11.79 7.47
C ASP A 46 -9.15 10.32 7.35
N ALA A 47 -10.42 10.00 7.63
CA ALA A 47 -11.02 8.71 7.33
C ALA A 47 -10.96 8.38 5.82
N ALA A 48 -11.40 9.31 4.96
CA ALA A 48 -11.35 9.14 3.51
C ALA A 48 -9.91 8.97 3.00
N PHE A 49 -8.97 9.75 3.54
CA PHE A 49 -7.55 9.61 3.22
C PHE A 49 -7.01 8.24 3.62
N PHE A 50 -7.27 7.80 4.87
CA PHE A 50 -6.80 6.51 5.36
C PHE A 50 -7.36 5.35 4.54
N SER A 51 -8.67 5.32 4.29
CA SER A 51 -9.30 4.27 3.49
C SER A 51 -8.72 4.16 2.08
N LYS A 52 -8.44 5.30 1.44
CA LYS A 52 -7.81 5.33 0.12
C LYS A 52 -6.40 4.76 0.15
N VAL A 53 -5.58 5.19 1.10
CA VAL A 53 -4.19 4.73 1.22
C VAL A 53 -4.14 3.24 1.57
N GLN A 54 -5.02 2.78 2.46
CA GLN A 54 -5.12 1.38 2.87
C GLN A 54 -5.52 0.47 1.70
N LEU A 55 -6.51 0.89 0.90
CA LEU A 55 -6.92 0.14 -0.28
C LEU A 55 -5.81 0.06 -1.32
N ALA A 56 -5.18 1.20 -1.62
CA ALA A 56 -4.06 1.26 -2.55
C ALA A 56 -2.94 0.32 -2.12
N GLN A 57 -2.63 0.27 -0.82
CA GLN A 57 -1.60 -0.61 -0.28
C GLN A 57 -1.89 -2.10 -0.51
N ILE A 58 -3.15 -2.51 -0.37
CA ILE A 58 -3.57 -3.90 -0.59
C ILE A 58 -3.47 -4.26 -2.07
N VAL A 59 -3.91 -3.37 -2.95
CA VAL A 59 -3.86 -3.57 -4.41
C VAL A 59 -2.40 -3.58 -4.89
N GLU A 60 -1.59 -2.61 -4.49
CA GLU A 60 -0.16 -2.52 -4.82
C GLU A 60 0.59 -3.79 -4.39
N ASN A 61 0.37 -4.28 -3.16
CA ASN A 61 1.02 -5.52 -2.70
C ASN A 61 0.60 -6.74 -3.53
N ALA A 62 -0.68 -6.86 -3.86
CA ALA A 62 -1.17 -7.99 -4.67
C ALA A 62 -0.57 -7.98 -6.08
N ASN A 63 -0.49 -6.80 -6.69
CA ASN A 63 0.13 -6.63 -8.01
C ASN A 63 1.62 -6.94 -7.96
N ASN A 64 2.35 -6.41 -6.97
CA ASN A 64 3.77 -6.66 -6.81
C ASN A 64 4.08 -8.15 -6.58
N ILE A 65 3.24 -8.87 -5.82
CA ILE A 65 3.37 -10.34 -5.65
C ILE A 65 3.19 -11.06 -6.99
N LYS A 66 2.16 -10.67 -7.76
CA LYS A 66 1.88 -11.26 -9.07
C LYS A 66 3.00 -10.99 -10.08
N GLU A 67 3.49 -9.75 -10.15
CA GLU A 67 4.52 -9.32 -11.10
C GLU A 67 5.90 -9.89 -10.77
N SER A 68 6.24 -10.00 -9.49
CA SER A 68 7.53 -10.59 -9.06
C SER A 68 7.56 -12.12 -9.14
N GLY A 69 6.42 -12.78 -9.29
CA GLY A 69 6.33 -14.24 -9.20
C GLY A 69 6.58 -14.79 -7.79
N ALA A 70 6.54 -13.95 -6.75
CA ALA A 70 6.79 -14.34 -5.37
C ALA A 70 5.84 -15.45 -4.92
N SER A 71 6.40 -16.60 -4.56
CA SER A 71 5.63 -17.82 -4.25
C SER A 71 5.77 -18.21 -2.78
N SER A 72 6.97 -18.05 -2.21
CA SER A 72 7.31 -18.32 -0.81
C SER A 72 6.81 -17.24 0.15
N ALA A 73 6.80 -17.55 1.46
CA ALA A 73 6.45 -16.59 2.49
C ALA A 73 7.51 -15.49 2.62
N GLU A 74 8.78 -15.85 2.47
CA GLU A 74 9.95 -14.97 2.57
C GLU A 74 9.94 -13.91 1.46
N GLU A 75 9.69 -14.30 0.21
CA GLU A 75 9.58 -13.37 -0.92
C GLU A 75 8.42 -12.40 -0.73
N LYS A 76 7.25 -12.92 -0.31
CA LYS A 76 6.07 -12.09 -0.02
C LYS A 76 6.33 -11.12 1.13
N LYS A 77 7.10 -11.52 2.14
CA LYS A 77 7.45 -10.68 3.29
C LYS A 77 8.23 -9.43 2.87
N ALA A 78 9.16 -9.56 1.91
CA ALA A 78 9.90 -8.40 1.38
C ALA A 78 8.94 -7.38 0.74
N ILE A 79 7.99 -7.85 -0.07
CA ILE A 79 6.98 -7.01 -0.71
C ILE A 79 6.09 -6.31 0.33
N TYR A 80 5.62 -7.06 1.33
CA TYR A 80 4.83 -6.49 2.43
C TYR A 80 5.61 -5.45 3.24
N SER A 81 6.93 -5.61 3.41
CA SER A 81 7.78 -4.66 4.11
C SER A 81 7.91 -3.33 3.36
N VAL A 82 8.12 -3.41 2.03
CA VAL A 82 8.11 -2.23 1.15
C VAL A 82 6.75 -1.54 1.23
N GLY A 83 5.67 -2.31 1.14
CA GLY A 83 4.32 -1.82 1.29
C GLY A 83 4.08 -1.09 2.62
N TYR A 84 4.48 -1.69 3.74
CA TYR A 84 4.39 -1.06 5.05
C TYR A 84 5.14 0.27 5.12
N SER A 85 6.33 0.34 4.52
CA SER A 85 7.13 1.57 4.46
C SER A 85 6.43 2.66 3.64
N ASN A 86 5.80 2.30 2.53
CA ASN A 86 5.05 3.22 1.68
C ASN A 86 3.82 3.82 2.37
N ILE A 87 2.99 2.99 3.02
CA ILE A 87 1.85 3.51 3.80
C ILE A 87 2.35 4.37 4.95
N LYS A 88 3.40 3.97 5.67
CA LYS A 88 3.98 4.78 6.75
C LYS A 88 4.43 6.15 6.25
N ALA A 89 5.10 6.23 5.10
CA ALA A 89 5.50 7.52 4.51
C ALA A 89 4.29 8.40 4.15
N LYS A 90 3.26 7.82 3.51
CA LYS A 90 2.01 8.52 3.16
C LYS A 90 1.30 9.05 4.42
N LEU A 91 1.21 8.25 5.47
CA LEU A 91 0.61 8.63 6.76
C LEU A 91 1.45 9.69 7.48
N ASN A 92 2.76 9.53 7.55
CA ASN A 92 3.67 10.50 8.17
C ASN A 92 3.53 11.88 7.53
N LYS A 93 3.44 11.94 6.20
CA LYS A 93 3.26 13.19 5.46
C LYS A 93 1.94 13.90 5.80
N ARG A 94 0.87 13.14 6.09
CA ARG A 94 -0.46 13.67 6.38
C ARG A 94 -0.68 14.02 7.85
N PHE A 95 -0.20 13.15 8.75
CA PHE A 95 -0.56 13.13 10.17
C PHE A 95 0.60 13.44 11.12
N GLY A 96 1.83 13.49 10.61
CA GLY A 96 3.02 13.49 11.43
C GLY A 96 3.34 12.12 12.02
N ASN A 97 4.56 11.95 12.54
CA ASN A 97 5.10 10.66 12.95
C ASN A 97 4.29 9.99 14.08
N LYS A 98 3.89 10.74 15.12
CA LYS A 98 3.19 10.18 16.29
C LYS A 98 1.84 9.56 15.89
N LEU A 99 0.99 10.33 15.21
CA LEU A 99 -0.34 9.86 14.83
C LEU A 99 -0.28 8.79 13.74
N ALA A 100 0.66 8.89 12.79
CA ALA A 100 0.86 7.84 11.81
C ALA A 100 1.26 6.50 12.44
N GLN A 101 2.13 6.49 13.45
CA GLN A 101 2.49 5.27 14.18
C GLN A 101 1.29 4.68 14.92
N GLU A 102 0.47 5.52 15.54
CA GLU A 102 -0.74 5.09 16.25
C GLU A 102 -1.77 4.48 15.28
N ILE A 103 -2.02 5.13 14.13
CA ILE A 103 -2.86 4.59 13.05
C ILE A 103 -2.36 3.21 12.60
N LEU A 104 -1.05 3.06 12.36
CA LEU A 104 -0.48 1.77 11.95
C LEU A 104 -0.59 0.69 13.04
N LYS A 105 -0.44 1.07 14.30
CA LYS A 105 -0.63 0.16 15.44
C LYS A 105 -2.07 -0.36 15.47
N VAL A 106 -3.05 0.53 15.40
CA VAL A 106 -4.48 0.17 15.39
C VAL A 106 -4.83 -0.65 14.14
N ALA A 107 -4.28 -0.32 12.98
CA ALA A 107 -4.45 -1.11 11.77
C ALA A 107 -3.90 -2.54 11.91
N ASN A 108 -2.79 -2.72 12.62
CA ASN A 108 -2.23 -4.05 12.91
C ASN A 108 -3.08 -4.85 13.89
N GLU A 109 -3.76 -4.21 14.84
CA GLU A 109 -4.75 -4.86 15.70
C GLU A 109 -5.94 -5.38 14.87
N ALA A 110 -6.42 -4.58 13.91
CA ALA A 110 -7.52 -4.99 13.01
C ALA A 110 -7.17 -6.22 12.14
N ARG A 111 -5.89 -6.37 11.77
CA ARG A 111 -5.39 -7.52 10.99
C ARG A 111 -5.33 -8.83 11.79
N LYS A 112 -5.27 -8.74 13.12
CA LYS A 112 -5.16 -9.89 14.03
C LYS A 112 -6.51 -10.42 14.50
N GLN A 113 -7.59 -9.68 14.26
CA GLN A 113 -8.98 -10.12 14.43
C GLN A 113 -9.44 -10.84 13.17
#